data_AF-A0A9D2AK65-F1
#
_entry.id   AF-A0A9D2AK65-F1
#
_cell.length_a   1.000
_cell.length_b   1.000
_cell.length_c   1.000
_cell.angle_alpha   90.00
_cell.angle_beta   90.00
_cell.angle_gamma   90.00
#
_symmetry.space_group_name_H-M   'P 1'
#
loop_
_entity.id
_entity.type
_entity.pdbx_description
1 polymer ?
#
loop_
_entity_poly.entity_id
_entity_poly.type
_entity_poly.pdbx_seq_one_letter_code
_entity_poly.pdbx_strand_id
1 'polypeptide(L)'
;MKQRAPFFARPAASRKPAMKHTRLIALLAAACLLPALAGCAAEPAAPSSAEDAPGDSTPSTVDFRLTSGHHTAGVDFPAGTYDLTAIEWCGRVVSSNGAVDTAMGVPEYNTDGQDLYTQSLEDVSLKKGTVLSLSGGVILRLHSDDADSSPLQPREQDITEDVTLSAGLYTAGVDFPAGVYDFTATDGVGNVESSNSHSGGISDVMGTTWRIAEGFGFCEQKYQNVELPEGTTLSVSGVTLLLQPSA
;
A
#
# COMPACT_ATOMS: atom_id res chain seq x y z
N MET A 1 38.32 -33.59 44.11
CA MET A 1 38.08 -32.16 44.42
C MET A 1 36.87 -31.71 43.62
N LYS A 2 35.82 -31.26 44.32
CA LYS A 2 34.54 -30.81 43.73
C LYS A 2 34.74 -29.38 43.21
N GLN A 3 34.55 -29.13 41.91
CA GLN A 3 34.45 -27.77 41.39
C GLN A 3 32.98 -27.39 41.16
N ARG A 4 32.65 -26.21 41.68
CA ARG A 4 31.33 -25.63 41.87
C ARG A 4 30.80 -25.07 40.55
N ALA A 5 29.50 -25.28 40.29
CA ALA A 5 28.76 -24.54 39.29
C ALA A 5 28.65 -23.05 39.70
N PRO A 6 28.80 -22.09 38.76
CA PRO A 6 28.52 -20.70 39.06
C PRO A 6 27.02 -20.39 38.99
N PHE A 7 26.67 -19.48 39.88
CA PHE A 7 25.35 -19.04 40.30
C PHE A 7 24.68 -18.15 39.24
N PHE A 8 23.36 -18.26 39.13
CA PHE A 8 22.48 -17.44 38.29
C PHE A 8 22.65 -15.94 38.51
N ALA A 9 22.69 -15.16 37.42
CA ALA A 9 22.33 -13.75 37.40
C ALA A 9 21.10 -13.56 36.49
N ARG A 10 19.94 -13.25 37.09
CA ARG A 10 18.73 -12.83 36.37
C ARG A 10 18.95 -11.42 35.79
N PRO A 11 18.68 -11.17 34.50
CA PRO A 11 18.65 -9.80 33.99
C PRO A 11 17.41 -9.06 34.49
N ALA A 12 17.62 -7.80 34.89
CA ALA A 12 16.61 -6.90 35.46
C ALA A 12 15.56 -6.51 34.41
N ALA A 13 14.30 -6.45 34.84
CA ALA A 13 13.17 -6.00 34.03
C ALA A 13 13.32 -4.52 33.63
N SER A 14 13.42 -4.26 32.33
CA SER A 14 13.38 -2.91 31.76
C SER A 14 11.96 -2.33 31.88
N ARG A 15 11.82 -1.24 32.64
CA ARG A 15 10.57 -0.49 32.79
C ARG A 15 10.35 0.40 31.56
N LYS A 16 9.33 0.08 30.76
CA LYS A 16 8.82 0.96 29.68
C LYS A 16 8.29 2.28 30.27
N PRO A 17 8.64 3.46 29.74
CA PRO A 17 8.01 4.72 30.15
C PRO A 17 6.61 4.86 29.54
N ALA A 18 5.64 5.19 30.38
CA ALA A 18 4.24 5.41 30.02
C ALA A 18 4.05 6.79 29.35
N MET A 19 3.51 6.82 28.13
CA MET A 19 3.08 8.06 27.48
C MET A 19 1.72 8.50 28.02
N LYS A 20 1.63 9.74 28.49
CA LYS A 20 0.40 10.34 29.04
C LYS A 20 -0.41 10.97 27.91
N HIS A 21 -1.65 10.53 27.74
CA HIS A 21 -2.63 11.17 26.86
C HIS A 21 -3.15 12.48 27.48
N THR A 22 -2.80 13.62 26.88
CA THR A 22 -3.40 14.92 27.22
C THR A 22 -4.67 15.10 26.41
N ARG A 23 -5.82 15.03 27.08
CA ARG A 23 -7.13 15.41 26.54
C ARG A 23 -7.28 16.92 26.64
N LEU A 24 -7.63 17.59 25.54
CA LEU A 24 -8.05 18.99 25.53
C LEU A 24 -9.58 19.03 25.43
N ILE A 25 -10.24 19.58 26.45
CA ILE A 25 -11.67 19.91 26.50
C ILE A 25 -11.76 21.39 26.89
N ALA A 26 -12.47 22.19 26.10
CA ALA A 26 -13.08 23.51 26.42
C ALA A 26 -13.53 24.16 25.10
N LEU A 27 -14.63 24.89 24.93
CA LEU A 27 -15.76 25.27 25.78
C LEU A 27 -16.87 25.82 24.86
N LEU A 28 -18.13 25.73 25.29
CA LEU A 28 -19.32 26.31 24.64
C LEU A 28 -19.27 27.84 24.51
N ALA A 29 -19.95 28.38 23.48
CA ALA A 29 -20.77 29.59 23.60
C ALA A 29 -21.91 29.58 22.56
N ALA A 30 -23.09 30.05 22.99
CA ALA A 30 -24.39 29.93 22.34
C ALA A 30 -24.93 31.28 21.81
N ALA A 31 -26.12 31.21 21.18
CA ALA A 31 -27.10 32.27 20.89
C ALA A 31 -26.89 33.05 19.57
N CYS A 32 -27.90 33.43 18.77
CA CYS A 32 -29.36 33.28 18.80
C CYS A 32 -29.95 33.85 17.48
N LEU A 33 -31.15 33.37 17.11
CA LEU A 33 -32.27 34.07 16.45
C LEU A 33 -32.20 34.56 14.96
N LEU A 34 -33.07 33.93 14.15
CA LEU A 34 -33.71 34.36 12.88
C LEU A 34 -35.06 35.09 13.17
N PRO A 35 -35.90 35.51 12.19
CA PRO A 35 -35.72 36.00 10.80
C PRO A 35 -36.55 37.28 10.49
N ALA A 36 -36.45 37.87 9.29
CA ALA A 36 -37.56 38.63 8.64
C ALA A 36 -37.37 38.84 7.12
N LEU A 37 -38.51 38.93 6.43
CA LEU A 37 -38.78 38.84 4.98
C LEU A 37 -38.64 40.14 4.16
N ALA A 38 -38.69 39.93 2.83
CA ALA A 38 -39.17 40.81 1.72
C ALA A 38 -38.19 41.87 1.19
N GLY A 39 -38.04 42.12 -0.13
CA GLY A 39 -38.63 41.59 -1.35
C GLY A 39 -38.27 42.52 -2.54
N CYS A 40 -38.54 42.07 -3.77
CA CYS A 40 -38.82 42.83 -5.01
C CYS A 40 -37.79 42.84 -6.17
N ALA A 41 -38.31 42.43 -7.35
CA ALA A 41 -38.12 42.93 -8.73
C ALA A 41 -36.98 42.41 -9.66
N ALA A 42 -37.40 41.48 -10.54
CA ALA A 42 -37.32 41.42 -12.02
C ALA A 42 -36.13 41.98 -12.86
N GLU A 43 -35.67 41.10 -13.77
CA GLU A 43 -34.72 41.16 -14.92
C GLU A 43 -35.12 42.10 -16.10
N PRO A 44 -34.27 42.42 -17.14
CA PRO A 44 -33.66 41.42 -18.06
C PRO A 44 -32.29 41.70 -18.77
N ALA A 45 -31.64 40.58 -19.16
CA ALA A 45 -30.89 40.22 -20.39
C ALA A 45 -29.62 40.96 -20.90
N ALA A 46 -28.53 40.18 -21.10
CA ALA A 46 -27.72 40.12 -22.34
C ALA A 46 -26.84 38.83 -22.36
N PRO A 47 -26.57 38.20 -23.54
CA PRO A 47 -25.93 36.89 -23.62
C PRO A 47 -24.39 37.00 -23.62
N SER A 48 -23.71 36.23 -22.77
CA SER A 48 -22.25 36.11 -22.77
C SER A 48 -21.86 34.77 -23.39
N SER A 49 -21.18 34.85 -24.52
CA SER A 49 -20.51 33.76 -25.21
C SER A 49 -19.53 33.07 -24.26
N ALA A 50 -19.74 31.77 -24.00
CA ALA A 50 -18.76 30.93 -23.31
C ALA A 50 -17.75 30.42 -24.35
N GLU A 51 -16.57 31.06 -24.36
CA GLU A 51 -15.36 30.54 -24.97
C GLU A 51 -14.76 29.50 -24.01
N ASP A 52 -14.44 28.33 -24.57
CA ASP A 52 -13.89 27.15 -23.91
C ASP A 52 -12.47 27.45 -23.37
N ALA A 53 -12.28 27.38 -22.06
CA ALA A 53 -10.98 27.56 -21.42
C ALA A 53 -10.27 26.19 -21.26
N PRO A 54 -8.97 26.08 -21.55
CA PRO A 54 -8.22 24.85 -21.31
C PRO A 54 -8.16 24.59 -19.79
N GLY A 55 -8.44 23.36 -19.39
CA GLY A 55 -8.48 22.94 -17.99
C GLY A 55 -7.19 23.30 -17.24
N ASP A 56 -7.32 24.17 -16.26
CA ASP A 56 -6.27 24.56 -15.31
C ASP A 56 -6.10 23.44 -14.27
N SER A 57 -5.31 22.41 -14.60
CA SER A 57 -4.86 21.44 -13.60
C SER A 57 -3.74 22.10 -12.79
N THR A 58 -4.09 22.71 -11.66
CA THR A 58 -3.09 23.21 -10.72
C THR A 58 -2.31 22.03 -10.13
N PRO A 59 -0.96 22.11 -10.06
CA PRO A 59 -0.14 21.06 -9.47
C PRO A 59 -0.47 20.91 -7.98
N SER A 60 -0.56 19.67 -7.51
CA SER A 60 -0.92 19.37 -6.13
C SER A 60 0.20 18.63 -5.42
N THR A 61 0.63 19.15 -4.27
CA THR A 61 1.52 18.42 -3.37
C THR A 61 0.76 17.27 -2.73
N VAL A 62 1.27 16.05 -2.92
CA VAL A 62 0.64 14.82 -2.47
C VAL A 62 1.66 13.89 -1.80
N ASP A 63 1.13 13.07 -0.90
CA ASP A 63 1.90 12.11 -0.12
C ASP A 63 1.15 10.79 -0.01
N PHE A 64 1.70 9.73 -0.60
CA PHE A 64 1.15 8.39 -0.53
C PHE A 64 2.08 7.44 0.21
N ARG A 65 1.47 6.47 0.90
CA ARG A 65 2.18 5.36 1.52
C ARG A 65 1.75 4.08 0.83
N LEU A 66 2.67 3.45 0.13
CA LEU A 66 2.43 2.18 -0.57
C LEU A 66 3.11 1.03 0.16
N THR A 67 2.41 -0.10 0.22
CA THR A 67 2.90 -1.39 0.74
C THR A 67 3.08 -2.38 -0.39
N SER A 68 3.52 -3.61 -0.11
CA SER A 68 3.65 -4.68 -1.10
C SER A 68 2.38 -4.88 -1.93
N GLY A 69 2.56 -5.06 -3.24
CA GLY A 69 1.47 -5.06 -4.21
C GLY A 69 1.84 -4.45 -5.55
N HIS A 70 0.87 -4.45 -6.48
CA HIS A 70 0.98 -3.82 -7.79
C HIS A 70 0.14 -2.54 -7.86
N HIS A 71 0.76 -1.37 -7.80
CA HIS A 71 0.06 -0.08 -7.75
C HIS A 71 0.15 0.65 -9.09
N THR A 72 -0.98 0.97 -9.68
CA THR A 72 -1.11 1.62 -10.98
C THR A 72 -1.33 3.13 -10.83
N ALA A 73 -0.44 3.92 -11.43
CA ALA A 73 -0.59 5.36 -11.52
C ALA A 73 -1.85 5.76 -12.31
N GLY A 74 -2.64 6.67 -11.76
CA GLY A 74 -3.97 7.07 -12.21
C GLY A 74 -5.12 6.18 -11.72
N VAL A 75 -4.84 5.11 -10.97
CA VAL A 75 -5.84 4.22 -10.35
C VAL A 75 -5.65 4.21 -8.83
N ASP A 76 -4.48 3.77 -8.35
CA ASP A 76 -4.21 3.64 -6.90
C ASP A 76 -3.58 4.91 -6.30
N PHE A 77 -2.88 5.67 -7.12
CA PHE A 77 -2.29 6.98 -6.79
C PHE A 77 -2.20 7.82 -8.07
N PRO A 78 -2.13 9.16 -8.03
CA PRO A 78 -2.16 9.99 -9.22
C PRO A 78 -0.92 9.79 -10.10
N ALA A 79 -1.05 10.06 -11.40
CA ALA A 79 0.11 10.08 -12.28
C ALA A 79 1.01 11.29 -11.95
N GLY A 80 2.32 11.16 -12.12
CA GLY A 80 3.22 12.28 -11.83
C GLY A 80 4.68 11.88 -11.77
N THR A 81 5.51 12.82 -11.33
CA THR A 81 6.91 12.60 -11.01
C THR A 81 7.07 12.62 -9.50
N TYR A 82 7.68 11.58 -8.94
CA TYR A 82 7.71 11.34 -7.50
C TYR A 82 9.13 11.20 -6.96
N ASP A 83 9.33 11.73 -5.76
CA ASP A 83 10.42 11.33 -4.87
C ASP A 83 9.96 10.11 -4.07
N LEU A 84 10.67 9.00 -4.25
CA LEU A 84 10.42 7.74 -3.55
C LEU A 84 11.34 7.67 -2.34
N THR A 85 10.80 7.34 -1.18
CA THR A 85 11.60 7.10 0.04
C THR A 85 11.15 5.82 0.72
N ALA A 86 12.07 4.91 1.01
CA ALA A 86 11.80 3.78 1.88
C ALA A 86 11.65 4.27 3.33
N ILE A 87 10.49 4.03 3.94
CA ILE A 87 10.18 4.50 5.29
C ILE A 87 10.07 3.37 6.30
N GLU A 88 9.79 2.13 5.86
CA GLU A 88 9.88 0.93 6.68
C GLU A 88 10.37 -0.25 5.84
N TRP A 89 11.06 -1.18 6.50
CA TRP A 89 11.52 -2.45 5.93
C TRP A 89 12.44 -2.26 4.72
N CYS A 90 12.63 -3.34 3.96
CA CYS A 90 13.43 -3.37 2.74
C CYS A 90 12.80 -4.36 1.76
N GLY A 91 13.04 -4.19 0.46
CA GLY A 91 12.33 -4.98 -0.55
C GLY A 91 12.67 -4.55 -1.96
N ARG A 92 12.02 -5.17 -2.94
CA ARG A 92 12.21 -4.84 -4.36
C ARG A 92 11.15 -3.86 -4.82
N VAL A 93 11.56 -2.88 -5.63
CA VAL A 93 10.70 -1.87 -6.23
C VAL A 93 10.96 -1.86 -7.72
N VAL A 94 9.92 -2.11 -8.52
CA VAL A 94 10.02 -2.19 -9.97
C VAL A 94 8.86 -1.43 -10.61
N SER A 95 9.14 -0.58 -11.60
CA SER A 95 8.10 0.07 -12.39
C SER A 95 7.99 -0.57 -13.78
N SER A 96 6.77 -0.74 -14.28
CA SER A 96 6.53 -1.36 -15.60
C SER A 96 7.07 -0.56 -16.77
N ASN A 97 7.34 0.74 -16.58
CA ASN A 97 7.95 1.62 -17.56
C ASN A 97 9.51 1.66 -17.48
N GLY A 98 10.12 0.90 -16.57
CA GLY A 98 11.57 0.83 -16.40
C GLY A 98 12.22 2.04 -15.71
N ALA A 99 11.43 2.99 -15.18
CA ALA A 99 11.94 4.11 -14.39
C ALA A 99 12.62 3.67 -13.08
N VAL A 100 12.19 2.54 -12.50
CA VAL A 100 12.77 1.96 -11.28
C VAL A 100 12.90 0.45 -11.47
N ASP A 101 14.06 -0.10 -11.10
CA ASP A 101 14.30 -1.52 -10.86
C ASP A 101 15.45 -1.63 -9.85
N THR A 102 15.13 -1.54 -8.56
CA THR A 102 16.13 -1.57 -7.51
C THR A 102 15.59 -2.17 -6.22
N ALA A 103 16.49 -2.58 -5.33
CA ALA A 103 16.15 -2.89 -3.96
C ALA A 103 16.15 -1.59 -3.14
N MET A 104 15.05 -1.29 -2.45
CA MET A 104 14.93 -0.13 -1.57
C MET A 104 14.72 -0.57 -0.13
N GLY A 105 15.16 0.25 0.83
CA GLY A 105 15.04 -0.07 2.24
C GLY A 105 15.53 1.03 3.17
N VAL A 106 15.08 0.98 4.42
CA VAL A 106 15.50 1.93 5.45
C VAL A 106 16.97 1.72 5.83
N PRO A 107 17.68 2.77 6.31
CA PRO A 107 19.12 2.71 6.60
C PRO A 107 19.53 1.59 7.56
N GLU A 108 18.64 1.16 8.45
CA GLU A 108 18.88 0.08 9.42
C GLU A 108 19.18 -1.27 8.77
N TYR A 109 18.78 -1.48 7.50
CA TYR A 109 19.09 -2.69 6.74
C TYR A 109 20.41 -2.63 5.97
N ASN A 110 21.06 -1.47 5.94
CA ASN A 110 22.40 -1.30 5.41
C ASN A 110 23.43 -1.42 6.54
N THR A 111 23.82 -2.66 6.86
CA THR A 111 24.77 -2.96 7.93
C THR A 111 26.22 -3.02 7.45
N ASP A 112 27.16 -2.78 8.36
CA ASP A 112 28.60 -3.02 8.15
C ASP A 112 29.24 -2.34 6.93
N GLY A 113 28.76 -1.13 6.60
CA GLY A 113 29.30 -0.33 5.49
C GLY A 113 28.95 -0.86 4.09
N GLN A 114 28.02 -1.81 4.01
CA GLN A 114 27.44 -2.27 2.76
C GLN A 114 26.16 -1.49 2.46
N ASP A 115 26.11 -0.81 1.32
CA ASP A 115 24.93 -0.11 0.84
C ASP A 115 24.13 -1.06 -0.07
N LEU A 116 23.35 -1.94 0.56
CA LEU A 116 22.58 -3.00 -0.13
C LEU A 116 21.26 -2.49 -0.68
N TYR A 117 20.68 -1.48 -0.05
CA TYR A 117 19.35 -0.96 -0.35
C TYR A 117 19.39 0.53 -0.59
N THR A 118 18.84 0.99 -1.71
CA THR A 118 18.65 2.42 -1.99
C THR A 118 17.60 3.01 -1.04
N GLN A 119 17.90 4.14 -0.38
CA GLN A 119 16.96 4.74 0.57
C GLN A 119 15.95 5.65 -0.10
N SER A 120 16.40 6.41 -1.10
CA SER A 120 15.56 7.36 -1.83
C SER A 120 15.92 7.43 -3.31
N LEU A 121 14.93 7.75 -4.14
CA LEU A 121 15.06 8.05 -5.56
C LEU A 121 14.30 9.34 -5.83
N GLU A 122 14.92 10.28 -6.52
CA GLU A 122 14.32 11.56 -6.89
C GLU A 122 13.84 11.51 -8.35
N ASP A 123 12.86 12.35 -8.69
CA ASP A 123 12.40 12.56 -10.06
C ASP A 123 11.93 11.29 -10.81
N VAL A 124 11.30 10.34 -10.11
CA VAL A 124 10.81 9.10 -10.72
C VAL A 124 9.51 9.36 -11.48
N SER A 125 9.55 9.24 -12.81
CA SER A 125 8.37 9.44 -13.67
C SER A 125 7.43 8.23 -13.67
N LEU A 126 6.26 8.37 -13.05
CA LEU A 126 5.19 7.39 -12.98
C LEU A 126 3.97 7.91 -13.75
N LYS A 127 4.02 7.77 -15.08
CA LYS A 127 2.94 8.18 -15.98
C LYS A 127 1.69 7.33 -15.76
N LYS A 128 0.51 7.87 -16.09
CA LYS A 128 -0.76 7.14 -16.04
C LYS A 128 -0.65 5.76 -16.70
N GLY A 129 -1.09 4.71 -15.99
CA GLY A 129 -0.97 3.31 -16.40
C GLY A 129 0.35 2.63 -16.04
N THR A 130 1.34 3.35 -15.51
CA THR A 130 2.57 2.73 -14.98
C THR A 130 2.23 1.95 -13.72
N VAL A 131 2.67 0.69 -13.66
CA VAL A 131 2.51 -0.17 -12.48
C VAL A 131 3.81 -0.15 -11.69
N LEU A 132 3.74 0.25 -10.43
CA LEU A 132 4.80 0.20 -9.44
C LEU A 132 4.57 -1.03 -8.55
N SER A 133 5.45 -2.02 -8.69
CA SER A 133 5.39 -3.30 -7.97
C SER A 133 6.35 -3.28 -6.80
N LEU A 134 5.83 -3.51 -5.60
CA LEU A 134 6.57 -3.58 -4.34
C LEU A 134 6.49 -5.01 -3.79
N SER A 135 7.62 -5.58 -3.35
CA SER A 135 7.67 -6.88 -2.68
C SER A 135 8.74 -6.94 -1.60
N GLY A 136 8.69 -7.95 -0.73
CA GLY A 136 9.66 -8.16 0.36
C GLY A 136 9.39 -7.33 1.63
N GLY A 137 8.27 -6.62 1.67
CA GLY A 137 7.73 -5.91 2.84
C GLY A 137 8.05 -4.43 2.88
N VAL A 138 8.77 -3.89 1.88
CA VAL A 138 9.12 -2.47 1.81
C VAL A 138 7.87 -1.60 1.82
N ILE A 139 7.93 -0.54 2.63
CA ILE A 139 6.92 0.51 2.62
C ILE A 139 7.55 1.77 2.06
N LEU A 140 6.97 2.27 0.97
CA LEU A 140 7.42 3.49 0.30
C LEU A 140 6.52 4.67 0.65
N ARG A 141 7.15 5.81 0.88
CA ARG A 141 6.53 7.12 0.72
C ARG A 141 6.77 7.60 -0.71
N LEU A 142 5.68 7.99 -1.39
CA LEU A 142 5.69 8.68 -2.67
C LEU A 142 5.32 10.13 -2.41
N HIS A 143 6.26 11.04 -2.62
CA HIS A 143 6.03 12.48 -2.50
C HIS A 143 6.11 13.13 -3.87
N SER A 144 5.19 14.04 -4.18
CA SER A 144 5.26 14.85 -5.40
C SER A 144 4.65 16.21 -5.13
N ASP A 145 5.25 17.26 -5.70
CA ASP A 145 4.71 18.62 -5.69
C ASP A 145 3.86 18.93 -6.94
N ASP A 146 3.92 18.07 -7.95
CA ASP A 146 3.27 18.22 -9.27
C ASP A 146 2.66 16.88 -9.71
N ALA A 147 1.87 16.28 -8.82
CA ALA A 147 1.05 15.15 -9.22
C ALA A 147 -0.18 15.66 -9.97
N ASP A 148 -0.59 14.88 -10.99
CA ASP A 148 -1.82 15.10 -11.75
C ASP A 148 -3.01 15.16 -10.79
N SER A 149 -3.73 16.28 -10.79
CA SER A 149 -4.87 16.53 -9.90
C SER A 149 -6.18 15.91 -10.41
N SER A 150 -6.14 15.20 -11.54
CA SER A 150 -7.28 14.44 -12.07
C SER A 150 -7.74 13.36 -11.07
N PRO A 151 -9.06 13.12 -10.95
CA PRO A 151 -9.56 12.06 -10.08
C PRO A 151 -9.04 10.69 -10.52
N LEU A 152 -8.70 9.86 -9.54
CA LEU A 152 -8.32 8.47 -9.77
C LEU A 152 -9.44 7.72 -10.47
N GLN A 153 -9.06 6.89 -11.44
CA GLN A 153 -9.99 6.00 -12.10
C GLN A 153 -10.27 4.82 -11.16
N PRO A 154 -11.53 4.41 -10.98
CA PRO A 154 -11.84 3.23 -10.20
C PRO A 154 -11.26 1.98 -10.87
N ARG A 155 -10.96 0.95 -10.07
CA ARG A 155 -10.62 -0.36 -10.60
C ARG A 155 -11.92 -1.10 -10.98
N GLU A 156 -12.23 -1.09 -12.26
CA GLU A 156 -13.43 -1.76 -12.78
C GLU A 156 -13.30 -3.29 -12.70
N GLN A 157 -14.18 -3.92 -11.91
CA GLN A 157 -14.34 -5.37 -11.87
C GLN A 157 -15.71 -5.78 -11.35
N ASP A 158 -16.22 -6.92 -11.84
CA ASP A 158 -17.56 -7.43 -11.50
C ASP A 158 -17.59 -8.29 -10.22
N ILE A 159 -16.42 -8.58 -9.65
CA ILE A 159 -16.30 -9.44 -8.47
C ILE A 159 -16.55 -8.63 -7.19
N THR A 160 -17.41 -9.14 -6.31
CA THR A 160 -17.83 -8.44 -5.08
C THR A 160 -17.63 -9.27 -3.81
N GLU A 161 -17.36 -10.56 -3.96
CA GLU A 161 -17.31 -11.50 -2.84
C GLU A 161 -15.86 -11.83 -2.46
N ASP A 162 -15.62 -11.85 -1.15
CA ASP A 162 -14.36 -12.31 -0.58
C ASP A 162 -14.23 -13.84 -0.73
N VAL A 163 -13.00 -14.31 -0.99
CA VAL A 163 -12.70 -15.73 -1.13
C VAL A 163 -11.67 -16.15 -0.07
N THR A 164 -11.97 -17.20 0.67
CA THR A 164 -10.99 -17.79 1.62
C THR A 164 -10.38 -19.06 1.02
N LEU A 165 -9.05 -19.08 0.89
CA LEU A 165 -8.30 -20.20 0.35
C LEU A 165 -7.34 -20.75 1.41
N SER A 166 -7.41 -22.05 1.66
CA SER A 166 -6.41 -22.77 2.47
C SER A 166 -5.28 -23.28 1.58
N ALA A 167 -4.37 -24.10 2.12
CA ALA A 167 -3.35 -24.75 1.30
C ALA A 167 -3.98 -25.63 0.20
N GLY A 168 -3.52 -25.45 -1.05
CA GLY A 168 -4.08 -26.11 -2.22
C GLY A 168 -3.54 -25.53 -3.54
N LEU A 169 -3.96 -26.14 -4.64
CA LEU A 169 -3.75 -25.64 -5.99
C LEU A 169 -5.10 -25.25 -6.57
N TYR A 170 -5.22 -24.00 -7.00
CA TYR A 170 -6.46 -23.38 -7.47
C TYR A 170 -6.29 -22.80 -8.87
N THR A 171 -7.39 -22.63 -9.59
CA THR A 171 -7.44 -21.98 -10.91
C THR A 171 -8.51 -20.90 -10.91
N ALA A 172 -8.12 -19.67 -11.23
CA ALA A 172 -9.02 -18.53 -11.39
C ALA A 172 -10.01 -18.77 -12.55
N GLY A 173 -11.27 -18.45 -12.34
CA GLY A 173 -12.39 -18.78 -13.22
C GLY A 173 -12.96 -20.19 -13.05
N VAL A 174 -12.31 -21.07 -12.27
CA VAL A 174 -12.78 -22.43 -11.99
C VAL A 174 -13.09 -22.61 -10.52
N ASP A 175 -12.11 -22.38 -9.65
CA ASP A 175 -12.24 -22.58 -8.20
C ASP A 175 -12.71 -21.30 -7.48
N PHE A 176 -12.38 -20.15 -8.03
CA PHE A 176 -12.81 -18.82 -7.59
C PHE A 176 -12.89 -17.88 -8.79
N PRO A 177 -13.66 -16.77 -8.73
CA PRO A 177 -13.78 -15.84 -9.86
C PRO A 177 -12.41 -15.28 -10.31
N ALA A 178 -12.25 -15.04 -11.61
CA ALA A 178 -11.09 -14.28 -12.10
C ALA A 178 -11.26 -12.79 -11.76
N GLY A 179 -10.17 -12.11 -11.43
CA GLY A 179 -10.22 -10.69 -11.08
C GLY A 179 -8.95 -10.19 -10.39
N VAL A 180 -9.05 -9.02 -9.76
CA VAL A 180 -7.94 -8.38 -9.04
C VAL A 180 -8.24 -8.37 -7.55
N TYR A 181 -7.31 -8.90 -6.76
CA TYR A 181 -7.52 -9.15 -5.35
C TYR A 181 -6.40 -8.58 -4.46
N ASP A 182 -6.81 -8.06 -3.31
CA ASP A 182 -5.96 -7.84 -2.16
C ASP A 182 -5.87 -9.12 -1.34
N PHE A 183 -4.67 -9.63 -1.17
CA PHE A 183 -4.39 -10.85 -0.41
C PHE A 183 -4.09 -10.48 1.04
N THR A 184 -4.71 -11.18 1.98
CA THR A 184 -4.39 -11.11 3.41
C THR A 184 -4.16 -12.51 3.97
N ALA A 185 -3.00 -12.74 4.59
CA ALA A 185 -2.75 -13.96 5.34
C ALA A 185 -3.53 -13.94 6.67
N THR A 186 -4.38 -14.95 6.87
CA THR A 186 -5.27 -15.05 8.04
C THR A 186 -4.85 -16.14 9.03
N ASP A 187 -4.12 -17.16 8.56
CA ASP A 187 -3.54 -18.19 9.42
C ASP A 187 -2.27 -18.80 8.78
N GLY A 188 -1.34 -19.26 9.60
CA GLY A 188 -0.11 -19.93 9.15
C GLY A 188 0.92 -19.00 8.49
N VAL A 189 1.92 -19.64 7.86
CA VAL A 189 3.00 -19.01 7.07
C VAL A 189 3.42 -19.98 5.98
N GLY A 190 3.55 -19.49 4.74
CA GLY A 190 4.13 -20.26 3.66
C GLY A 190 4.01 -19.59 2.29
N ASN A 191 4.24 -20.36 1.24
CA ASN A 191 4.45 -19.82 -0.10
C ASN A 191 3.13 -19.62 -0.83
N VAL A 192 3.02 -18.50 -1.54
CA VAL A 192 1.93 -18.16 -2.44
C VAL A 192 2.51 -17.81 -3.79
N GLU A 193 2.17 -18.59 -4.81
CA GLU A 193 2.73 -18.44 -6.15
C GLU A 193 1.64 -18.57 -7.21
N SER A 194 1.51 -17.57 -8.08
CA SER A 194 0.66 -17.62 -9.26
C SER A 194 1.48 -17.84 -10.53
N SER A 195 0.89 -18.48 -11.54
CA SER A 195 1.55 -18.75 -12.82
C SER A 195 1.93 -17.48 -13.59
N ASN A 196 1.32 -16.34 -13.27
CA ASN A 196 1.58 -15.03 -13.87
C ASN A 196 2.40 -14.11 -12.93
N SER A 197 3.22 -14.66 -12.03
CA SER A 197 4.01 -13.90 -11.04
C SER A 197 4.90 -12.79 -11.59
N HIS A 198 5.24 -12.83 -12.87
CA HIS A 198 6.06 -11.82 -13.55
C HIS A 198 5.22 -10.77 -14.31
N SER A 199 3.89 -10.87 -14.25
CA SER A 199 2.93 -10.04 -14.99
C SER A 199 1.65 -9.86 -14.17
N GLY A 200 1.78 -9.16 -13.04
CA GLY A 200 0.66 -8.79 -12.14
C GLY A 200 0.27 -9.83 -11.10
N GLY A 201 0.83 -11.05 -11.17
CA GLY A 201 0.66 -12.10 -10.19
C GLY A 201 1.59 -11.98 -8.97
N ILE A 202 1.61 -13.00 -8.12
CA ILE A 202 2.38 -13.03 -6.87
C ILE A 202 3.35 -14.20 -6.84
N SER A 203 4.52 -13.99 -6.25
CA SER A 203 5.45 -15.04 -5.82
C SER A 203 6.15 -14.56 -4.54
N ASP A 204 5.55 -14.87 -3.40
CA ASP A 204 6.04 -14.41 -2.10
C ASP A 204 5.72 -15.40 -0.98
N VAL A 205 6.38 -15.22 0.16
CA VAL A 205 6.06 -15.91 1.41
C VAL A 205 5.05 -15.05 2.17
N MET A 206 3.84 -15.56 2.38
CA MET A 206 2.81 -14.86 3.14
C MET A 206 2.59 -15.49 4.52
N GLY A 207 2.15 -14.70 5.49
CA GLY A 207 1.87 -15.23 6.83
C GLY A 207 1.36 -14.24 7.86
N THR A 208 0.86 -14.77 8.98
CA THR A 208 0.30 -13.97 10.09
C THR A 208 1.34 -13.42 11.07
N THR A 209 2.58 -13.90 10.98
CA THR A 209 3.71 -13.43 11.80
C THR A 209 4.81 -12.93 10.89
N TRP A 210 5.13 -11.64 10.97
CA TRP A 210 6.13 -10.99 10.13
C TRP A 210 7.52 -11.66 10.15
N ARG A 211 7.80 -12.47 11.18
CA ARG A 211 8.99 -13.31 11.29
C ARG A 211 8.63 -14.77 11.20
N ILE A 212 9.34 -15.48 10.33
CA ILE A 212 9.45 -16.93 10.40
C ILE A 212 10.22 -17.29 11.68
N ALA A 213 9.69 -18.26 12.44
CA ALA A 213 10.12 -18.60 13.81
C ALA A 213 11.62 -18.96 13.93
N GLU A 214 12.28 -19.26 12.81
CA GLU A 214 13.71 -19.58 12.74
C GLU A 214 14.61 -18.36 12.48
N GLY A 215 14.06 -17.14 12.47
CA GLY A 215 14.84 -15.90 12.44
C GLY A 215 15.39 -15.50 11.07
N PHE A 216 15.06 -16.25 10.01
CA PHE A 216 15.49 -15.98 8.64
C PHE A 216 14.29 -15.78 7.73
N GLY A 217 13.95 -14.51 7.47
CA GLY A 217 13.00 -14.10 6.42
C GLY A 217 11.78 -13.37 6.95
N PHE A 218 11.27 -12.49 6.09
CA PHE A 218 10.05 -11.71 6.30
C PHE A 218 8.93 -12.39 5.52
N CYS A 219 7.72 -12.40 6.06
CA CYS A 219 6.55 -12.79 5.29
C CYS A 219 5.60 -11.62 5.15
N GLU A 220 4.94 -11.57 4.00
CA GLU A 220 3.93 -10.57 3.68
C GLU A 220 2.63 -10.94 4.38
N GLN A 221 2.16 -10.07 5.27
CA GLN A 221 0.82 -10.24 5.82
C GLN A 221 -0.25 -9.82 4.79
N LYS A 222 0.08 -8.83 3.97
CA LYS A 222 -0.80 -8.30 2.93
C LYS A 222 -0.04 -8.07 1.63
N TYR A 223 -0.69 -8.31 0.51
CA TYR A 223 -0.17 -8.01 -0.81
C TYR A 223 -1.33 -7.51 -1.69
N GLN A 224 -1.22 -6.28 -2.18
CA GLN A 224 -2.34 -5.59 -2.83
C GLN A 224 -2.36 -5.79 -4.34
N ASN A 225 -3.56 -5.72 -4.93
CA ASN A 225 -3.78 -5.65 -6.37
C ASN A 225 -3.15 -6.81 -7.18
N VAL A 226 -3.27 -8.05 -6.70
CA VAL A 226 -2.84 -9.24 -7.45
C VAL A 226 -3.83 -9.52 -8.57
N GLU A 227 -3.38 -9.46 -9.82
CA GLU A 227 -4.19 -9.73 -11.00
C GLU A 227 -4.20 -11.25 -11.30
N LEU A 228 -5.38 -11.85 -11.31
CA LEU A 228 -5.57 -13.28 -11.57
C LEU A 228 -6.61 -13.47 -12.70
N PRO A 229 -6.20 -13.30 -13.98
CA PRO A 229 -7.10 -13.52 -15.10
C PRO A 229 -7.51 -15.00 -15.20
N GLU A 230 -8.60 -15.27 -15.93
CA GLU A 230 -9.13 -16.62 -16.13
C GLU A 230 -8.04 -17.60 -16.60
N GLY A 231 -7.99 -18.77 -15.95
CA GLY A 231 -6.99 -19.81 -16.22
C GLY A 231 -5.67 -19.64 -15.46
N THR A 232 -5.47 -18.55 -14.72
CA THR A 232 -4.30 -18.39 -13.83
C THR A 232 -4.34 -19.43 -12.72
N THR A 233 -3.25 -20.18 -12.55
CA THR A 233 -3.12 -21.13 -11.44
C THR A 233 -2.50 -20.43 -10.24
N LEU A 234 -3.02 -20.71 -9.04
CA LEU A 234 -2.53 -20.20 -7.76
C LEU A 234 -2.22 -21.37 -6.82
N SER A 235 -0.94 -21.51 -6.47
CA SER A 235 -0.47 -22.48 -5.48
C SER A 235 -0.35 -21.81 -4.12
N VAL A 236 -1.04 -22.35 -3.12
CA VAL A 236 -1.03 -21.87 -1.73
C VAL A 236 -0.51 -23.01 -0.84
N SER A 237 0.53 -22.74 -0.05
CA SER A 237 1.12 -23.75 0.84
C SER A 237 1.38 -23.17 2.23
N GLY A 238 0.98 -23.87 3.29
CA GLY A 238 1.30 -23.52 4.69
C GLY A 238 0.59 -22.28 5.25
N VAL A 239 -0.20 -21.58 4.43
CA VAL A 239 -0.92 -20.35 4.79
C VAL A 239 -2.38 -20.45 4.37
N THR A 240 -3.26 -19.77 5.11
CA THR A 240 -4.63 -19.49 4.71
C THR A 240 -4.74 -18.03 4.30
N LEU A 241 -5.36 -17.79 3.15
CA LEU A 241 -5.53 -16.48 2.54
C LEU A 241 -6.99 -16.05 2.54
N LEU A 242 -7.20 -14.77 2.76
CA LEU A 242 -8.41 -14.04 2.38
C LEU A 242 -8.07 -13.21 1.15
N LEU A 243 -8.78 -13.44 0.06
CA LEU A 243 -8.72 -12.68 -1.19
C LEU A 243 -9.92 -11.76 -1.21
N GLN A 244 -9.68 -10.45 -1.11
CA GLN A 244 -10.73 -9.44 -1.17
C GLN A 244 -10.64 -8.73 -2.52
N PRO A 245 -11.74 -8.53 -3.27
CA PRO A 245 -11.70 -7.74 -4.50
C PRO A 245 -11.06 -6.36 -4.25
N SER A 246 -10.06 -6.01 -5.04
CA SER A 246 -9.41 -4.69 -4.95
C SER A 246 -10.37 -3.57 -5.41
N ALA A 247 -10.22 -2.35 -4.91
CA ALA A 247 -11.06 -1.20 -5.26
C ALA A 247 -10.30 -0.16 -6.09
#